data_AF-A0AAU7EZY5-F1
#
_entry.id   AF-A0AAU7EZY5-F1
#
_cell.length_a   1.000
_cell.length_b   1.000
_cell.length_c   1.000
_cell.angle_alpha   90.00
_cell.angle_beta   90.00
_cell.angle_gamma   90.00
#
_symmetry.space_group_name_H-M   'P 1'
#
loop_
_entity.id
_entity.type
_entity.pdbx_description
1 polymer ?
#
loop_
_entity_poly.entity_id
_entity_poly.type
_entity_poly.pdbx_seq_one_letter_code
_entity_poly.pdbx_strand_id
1 'polypeptide(L)'
;MDYVKTLKKLYKAPDLSASMIIDTFQRRNGISVAVEKVDVGKPGFKIISDKGVFLLLERPIDYYNSNWGRITNIQSLMLNYGIPVPLYLGQGDMTESFQKTTVSKDPAAAVEKWLYEVFEIDLAAAYFLNYFSKSEALKDYRLIIFEAIESFYMGLDHAAIMSLIPVFEGGLRNLQNLILDENKGNVTSAVFEKRLREILKKWGGRRVSDYDWHPGMHGIDGIEVDFYTHICPQSDVINCFRLFFKNVLYKPSESHDEGFNRHLILHMLGNNFSRATNFYRIFLALTHITFVESLSNQNVPFFWPGYDDESRQLGQYLKRISTIMDGRRNLIKRFGLPGYR
;
A
#
# COMPACT_ATOMS: atom_id res chain seq x y z
N MET A 1 -2.94 29.34 -15.64
CA MET A 1 -1.53 29.54 -15.29
C MET A 1 -0.73 29.76 -16.56
N ASP A 2 0.03 30.84 -16.58
CA ASP A 2 0.92 31.19 -17.69
C ASP A 2 2.08 30.16 -17.77
N TYR A 3 2.62 29.91 -18.96
CA TYR A 3 3.72 28.96 -19.23
C TYR A 3 3.46 27.45 -19.12
N VAL A 4 2.25 26.99 -18.75
CA VAL A 4 1.94 25.54 -18.69
C VAL A 4 2.27 24.78 -19.99
N LYS A 5 2.05 25.38 -21.17
CA LYS A 5 2.42 24.76 -22.46
C LYS A 5 3.94 24.59 -22.62
N THR A 6 4.72 25.54 -22.10
CA THR A 6 6.18 25.49 -22.12
C THR A 6 6.70 24.44 -21.12
N LEU A 7 6.18 24.46 -19.90
CA LEU A 7 6.49 23.50 -18.85
C LEU A 7 6.15 22.06 -19.28
N LYS A 8 4.95 21.81 -19.83
CA LYS A 8 4.54 20.50 -20.35
C LYS A 8 5.42 20.00 -21.51
N LYS A 9 6.03 20.91 -22.28
CA LYS A 9 7.01 20.51 -23.32
C LYS A 9 8.33 20.11 -22.68
N LEU A 10 8.87 20.94 -21.78
CA LEU A 10 10.16 20.70 -21.14
C LEU A 10 10.14 19.44 -20.28
N TYR A 11 9.02 19.18 -19.59
CA TYR A 11 8.75 17.95 -18.83
C TYR A 11 8.97 16.66 -19.64
N LYS A 12 8.72 16.69 -20.96
CA LYS A 12 8.85 15.52 -21.84
C LYS A 12 10.25 15.38 -22.45
N ALA A 13 11.17 16.29 -22.16
CA ALA A 13 12.53 16.21 -22.66
C ALA A 13 13.21 14.95 -22.09
N PRO A 14 13.87 14.10 -22.90
CA PRO A 14 14.55 12.90 -22.42
C PRO A 14 15.71 13.20 -21.46
N ASP A 15 16.36 14.35 -21.65
CA ASP A 15 17.46 14.86 -20.85
C ASP A 15 17.32 16.37 -20.78
N LEU A 16 17.00 16.91 -19.62
CA LEU A 16 16.75 18.33 -19.43
C LEU A 16 17.98 19.00 -18.83
N SER A 17 18.39 20.12 -19.41
CA SER A 17 19.47 20.96 -18.88
C SER A 17 18.99 22.37 -18.60
N ALA A 18 19.73 23.10 -17.74
CA ALA A 18 19.40 24.49 -17.42
C ALA A 18 19.41 25.40 -18.65
N SER A 19 20.36 25.22 -19.56
CA SER A 19 20.41 26.00 -20.82
C SER A 19 19.19 25.72 -21.70
N MET A 20 18.77 24.46 -21.82
CA MET A 20 17.56 24.11 -22.57
C MET A 20 16.31 24.77 -22.01
N ILE A 21 16.20 24.87 -20.67
CA ILE A 21 15.09 25.56 -20.01
C ILE A 21 15.11 27.05 -20.38
N ILE A 22 16.24 27.74 -20.13
CA ILE A 22 16.40 29.17 -20.39
C ILE A 22 16.10 29.49 -21.86
N ASP A 23 16.70 28.76 -22.80
CA ASP A 23 16.52 28.95 -24.23
C ASP A 23 15.07 28.72 -24.66
N THR A 24 14.36 27.80 -24.02
CA THR A 24 12.97 27.50 -24.37
C THR A 24 12.02 28.57 -23.86
N PHE A 25 12.23 29.10 -22.65
CA PHE A 25 11.46 30.23 -22.12
C PHE A 25 11.72 31.50 -22.94
N GLN A 26 12.98 31.79 -23.28
CA GLN A 26 13.31 32.95 -24.12
C GLN A 26 12.65 32.85 -25.50
N ARG A 27 12.74 31.69 -26.18
CA ARG A 27 12.16 31.51 -27.52
C ARG A 27 10.64 31.49 -27.57
N ARG A 28 9.98 30.89 -26.56
CA ARG A 28 8.52 30.68 -26.59
C ARG A 28 7.74 31.78 -25.89
N ASN A 29 8.35 32.42 -24.91
CA ASN A 29 7.68 33.33 -24.00
C ASN A 29 8.35 34.70 -23.96
N GLY A 30 9.53 34.87 -24.58
CA GLY A 30 10.22 36.16 -24.65
C GLY A 30 10.77 36.64 -23.31
N ILE A 31 10.89 35.73 -22.33
CA ILE A 31 11.34 36.05 -20.97
C ILE A 31 12.62 35.28 -20.61
N SER A 32 13.44 35.91 -19.79
CA SER A 32 14.52 35.24 -19.08
C SER A 32 13.98 34.64 -17.78
N VAL A 33 14.51 33.49 -17.39
CA VAL A 33 14.17 32.80 -16.14
C VAL A 33 15.45 32.43 -15.40
N ALA A 34 15.42 32.47 -14.07
CA ALA A 34 16.50 31.92 -13.27
C ALA A 34 16.28 30.42 -13.08
N VAL A 35 17.34 29.63 -13.23
CA VAL A 35 17.29 28.17 -13.13
C VAL A 35 18.33 27.67 -12.14
N GLU A 36 17.86 26.99 -11.10
CA GLU A 36 18.68 26.40 -10.04
C GLU A 36 18.55 24.88 -10.08
N LYS A 37 19.68 24.16 -9.96
CA LYS A 37 19.63 22.70 -9.78
C LYS A 37 19.11 22.39 -8.38
N VAL A 38 18.21 21.42 -8.29
CA VAL A 38 17.63 20.95 -7.03
C VAL A 38 17.55 19.42 -7.03
N ASP A 39 17.45 18.84 -5.85
CA ASP A 39 17.13 17.42 -5.67
C ASP A 39 15.95 17.31 -4.71
N VAL A 40 14.82 16.81 -5.23
CA VAL A 40 13.58 16.58 -4.46
C VAL A 40 13.38 15.10 -4.13
N GLY A 41 14.46 14.31 -4.10
CA GLY A 41 14.46 12.85 -4.17
C GLY A 41 14.67 12.33 -5.60
N LYS A 42 14.64 13.24 -6.57
CA LYS A 42 15.09 13.08 -7.95
C LYS A 42 15.80 14.36 -8.40
N PRO A 43 16.87 14.27 -9.20
CA PRO A 43 17.52 15.43 -9.79
C PRO A 43 16.54 16.25 -10.64
N GLY A 44 16.61 17.58 -10.51
CA GLY A 44 15.73 18.48 -11.22
C GLY A 44 16.17 19.93 -11.20
N PHE A 45 15.26 20.81 -11.59
CA PHE A 45 15.47 22.24 -11.76
C PHE A 45 14.31 23.02 -11.15
N LYS A 46 14.66 23.96 -10.28
CA LYS A 46 13.79 25.04 -9.82
C LYS A 46 13.90 26.20 -10.81
N ILE A 47 12.77 26.63 -11.33
CA ILE A 47 12.66 27.71 -12.31
C ILE A 47 11.94 28.87 -11.63
N ILE A 48 12.59 30.03 -11.56
CA ILE A 48 12.00 31.25 -11.00
C ILE A 48 11.69 32.18 -12.17
N SER A 49 10.41 32.49 -12.36
CA SER A 49 9.94 33.46 -13.35
C SER A 49 9.15 34.60 -12.72
N ASP A 50 8.73 35.55 -13.54
CA ASP A 50 7.82 36.64 -13.21
C ASP A 50 6.40 36.18 -12.78
N LYS A 51 6.07 34.90 -12.94
CA LYS A 51 4.74 34.32 -12.67
C LYS A 51 4.72 33.31 -11.53
N GLY A 52 5.88 32.86 -11.08
CA GLY A 52 5.97 31.87 -10.02
C GLY A 52 7.23 31.02 -10.09
N VAL A 53 7.23 30.00 -9.25
CA VAL A 53 8.31 29.04 -9.08
C VAL A 53 7.85 27.67 -9.58
N PHE A 54 8.59 27.09 -10.53
CA PHE A 54 8.22 25.82 -11.16
C PHE A 54 9.29 24.77 -10.93
N LEU A 55 8.86 23.51 -10.84
CA LEU A 55 9.73 22.35 -10.74
C LEU A 55 9.68 21.54 -12.04
N LEU A 56 10.85 21.16 -12.55
CA LEU A 56 11.01 20.12 -13.56
C LEU A 56 12.05 19.12 -13.09
N LEU A 57 11.90 17.86 -13.48
CA LEU A 57 12.93 16.84 -13.24
C LEU A 57 13.90 16.80 -14.43
N GLU A 58 15.11 16.31 -14.18
CA GLU A 58 16.14 16.14 -15.22
C GLU A 58 15.70 15.13 -16.29
N ARG A 59 14.93 14.13 -15.88
CA ARG A 59 14.38 13.08 -16.75
C ARG A 59 12.86 13.04 -16.65
N PRO A 60 12.15 12.58 -17.69
CA PRO A 60 10.70 12.48 -17.64
C PRO A 60 10.25 11.37 -16.67
N ILE A 61 9.02 11.44 -16.19
CA ILE A 61 8.49 10.43 -15.24
C ILE A 61 8.50 9.02 -15.83
N ASP A 62 8.24 8.85 -17.13
CA ASP A 62 8.30 7.54 -17.79
C ASP A 62 9.71 6.92 -17.73
N TYR A 63 10.76 7.74 -17.78
CA TYR A 63 12.12 7.28 -17.59
C TYR A 63 12.33 6.76 -16.16
N TYR A 64 11.91 7.53 -15.14
CA TYR A 64 12.03 7.08 -13.76
C TYR A 64 11.17 5.84 -13.47
N ASN A 65 9.97 5.76 -14.03
CA ASN A 65 9.09 4.60 -13.95
C ASN A 65 9.78 3.30 -14.43
N SER A 66 10.66 3.42 -15.43
CA SER A 66 11.33 2.28 -16.06
C SER A 66 12.69 1.94 -15.43
N ASN A 67 13.34 2.91 -14.77
CA ASN A 67 14.74 2.79 -14.33
C ASN A 67 14.93 2.85 -12.81
N TRP A 68 13.91 3.23 -12.03
CA TRP A 68 13.98 3.28 -10.56
C TRP A 68 12.98 2.33 -9.92
N GLY A 69 13.47 1.56 -8.95
CA GLY A 69 12.63 0.71 -8.10
C GLY A 69 11.76 1.53 -7.16
N ARG A 70 10.47 1.21 -7.15
CA ARG A 70 9.44 1.69 -6.20
C ARG A 70 8.76 0.49 -5.55
N ILE A 71 8.20 0.70 -4.36
CA ILE A 71 7.27 -0.25 -3.73
C ILE A 71 6.07 -0.49 -4.64
N THR A 72 5.63 0.53 -5.39
CA THR A 72 4.62 0.40 -6.47
C THR A 72 4.99 -0.67 -7.51
N ASN A 73 6.27 -0.83 -7.88
CA ASN A 73 6.70 -1.85 -8.83
C ASN A 73 6.52 -3.26 -8.24
N ILE A 74 6.91 -3.46 -6.99
CA ILE A 74 6.74 -4.75 -6.30
C ILE A 74 5.27 -5.06 -6.06
N GLN A 75 4.47 -4.08 -5.66
CA GLN A 75 3.03 -4.28 -5.51
C GLN A 75 2.40 -4.75 -6.82
N SER A 76 2.77 -4.16 -7.96
CA SER A 76 2.27 -4.56 -9.27
C SER A 76 2.52 -6.05 -9.57
N LEU A 77 3.67 -6.59 -9.15
CA LEU A 77 3.96 -8.03 -9.27
C LEU A 77 3.10 -8.86 -8.30
N MET A 78 2.93 -8.40 -7.06
CA MET A 78 2.14 -9.08 -6.03
C MET A 78 0.63 -9.06 -6.28
N LEU A 79 0.11 -8.13 -7.10
CA LEU A 79 -1.30 -8.09 -7.48
C LEU A 79 -1.75 -9.40 -8.14
N ASN A 80 -0.88 -10.04 -8.94
CA ASN A 80 -1.17 -11.31 -9.61
C ASN A 80 -1.48 -12.45 -8.63
N TYR A 81 -1.08 -12.32 -7.37
CA TYR A 81 -1.27 -13.31 -6.32
C TYR A 81 -2.19 -12.82 -5.19
N GLY A 82 -2.77 -11.62 -5.36
CA GLY A 82 -3.66 -11.01 -4.39
C GLY A 82 -2.98 -10.67 -3.06
N ILE A 83 -1.69 -10.31 -3.07
CA ILE A 83 -0.92 -10.04 -1.86
C ILE A 83 -0.65 -8.53 -1.74
N PRO A 84 -0.98 -7.88 -0.61
CA PRO A 84 -0.49 -6.55 -0.32
C PRO A 84 0.98 -6.64 0.12
N VAL A 85 1.81 -5.68 -0.29
CA VAL A 85 3.25 -5.70 0.04
C VAL A 85 3.44 -5.76 1.56
N PRO A 86 4.12 -6.78 2.12
CA PRO A 86 4.40 -6.80 3.55
C PRO A 86 5.21 -5.57 3.98
N LEU A 87 4.64 -4.76 4.86
CA LEU A 87 5.33 -3.62 5.48
C LEU A 87 6.14 -4.10 6.68
N TYR A 88 7.05 -3.27 7.20
CA TYR A 88 7.83 -3.53 8.43
C TYR A 88 8.70 -4.81 8.46
N LEU A 89 8.80 -5.49 7.32
CA LEU A 89 9.75 -6.57 7.06
C LEU A 89 10.90 -6.03 6.20
N GLY A 90 12.09 -6.59 6.33
CA GLY A 90 13.28 -6.21 5.56
C GLY A 90 12.99 -6.26 4.05
N GLN A 91 12.85 -5.09 3.41
CA GLN A 91 12.31 -4.99 2.05
C GLN A 91 13.20 -5.65 0.99
N GLY A 92 14.53 -5.62 1.17
CA GLY A 92 15.47 -6.26 0.25
C GLY A 92 15.26 -7.78 0.19
N ASP A 93 15.37 -8.44 1.34
CA ASP A 93 15.22 -9.89 1.48
C ASP A 93 13.81 -10.36 1.09
N MET A 94 12.78 -9.58 1.43
CA MET A 94 11.39 -9.85 1.08
C MET A 94 11.18 -9.80 -0.45
N THR A 95 11.70 -8.77 -1.11
CA THR A 95 11.57 -8.62 -2.57
C THR A 95 12.29 -9.74 -3.30
N GLU A 96 13.52 -10.05 -2.90
CA GLU A 96 14.33 -11.09 -3.51
C GLU A 96 13.68 -12.48 -3.33
N SER A 97 13.25 -12.80 -2.10
CA SER A 97 12.59 -14.06 -1.80
C SER A 97 11.27 -14.22 -2.57
N PHE A 98 10.45 -13.17 -2.66
CA PHE A 98 9.22 -13.19 -3.46
C PHE A 98 9.51 -13.40 -4.94
N GLN A 99 10.47 -12.67 -5.53
CA GLN A 99 10.81 -12.84 -6.95
C GLN A 99 11.26 -14.27 -7.27
N LYS A 100 12.03 -14.91 -6.38
CA LYS A 100 12.41 -16.33 -6.52
C LYS A 100 11.20 -17.27 -6.60
N THR A 101 10.10 -16.96 -5.91
CA THR A 101 8.87 -17.77 -6.02
C THR A 101 8.18 -17.64 -7.38
N THR A 102 8.22 -16.45 -7.98
CA THR A 102 7.53 -16.16 -9.26
C THR A 102 8.15 -16.85 -10.47
N VAL A 103 9.42 -17.25 -10.40
CA VAL A 103 10.14 -17.97 -11.45
C VAL A 103 10.15 -19.50 -11.25
N SER A 104 9.45 -19.99 -10.22
CA SER A 104 9.37 -21.43 -9.93
C SER A 104 8.47 -22.17 -10.93
N LYS A 105 8.52 -23.52 -10.92
CA LYS A 105 7.68 -24.36 -11.79
C LYS A 105 6.18 -24.22 -11.52
N ASP A 106 5.80 -23.94 -10.27
CA ASP A 106 4.44 -23.66 -9.84
C ASP A 106 4.44 -22.39 -8.96
N PRO A 107 4.40 -21.20 -9.59
CA PRO A 107 4.47 -19.94 -8.87
C PRO A 107 3.34 -19.76 -7.85
N ALA A 108 2.14 -20.25 -8.15
CA ALA A 108 1.00 -20.10 -7.25
C ALA A 108 1.21 -20.87 -5.95
N ALA A 109 1.65 -22.13 -6.02
CA ALA A 109 1.97 -22.92 -4.83
C ALA A 109 3.19 -22.37 -4.06
N ALA A 110 4.22 -21.91 -4.78
CA ALA A 110 5.42 -21.34 -4.17
C ALA A 110 5.13 -20.05 -3.39
N VAL A 111 4.29 -19.17 -3.93
CA VAL A 111 3.86 -17.94 -3.25
C VAL A 111 3.05 -18.24 -1.98
N GLU A 112 2.18 -19.24 -2.03
CA GLU A 112 1.40 -19.66 -0.86
C GLU A 112 2.29 -20.18 0.26
N LYS A 113 3.29 -21.00 -0.09
CA LYS A 113 4.31 -21.48 0.85
C LYS A 113 5.10 -20.31 1.45
N TRP A 114 5.53 -19.37 0.62
CA TRP A 114 6.26 -18.18 1.06
C TRP A 114 5.45 -17.33 2.04
N LEU A 115 4.14 -17.15 1.82
CA LEU A 115 3.27 -16.44 2.77
C LEU A 115 3.27 -17.09 4.17
N TYR A 116 3.31 -18.41 4.26
CA TYR A 116 3.42 -19.10 5.55
C TYR A 116 4.79 -18.92 6.21
N GLU A 117 5.86 -18.97 5.42
CA GLU A 117 7.23 -18.87 5.93
C GLU A 117 7.56 -17.46 6.41
N VAL A 118 7.05 -16.43 5.74
CA VAL A 118 7.28 -15.04 6.12
C VAL A 118 6.44 -14.63 7.33
N PHE A 119 5.33 -15.31 7.60
CA PHE A 119 4.35 -14.88 8.60
C PHE A 119 4.30 -15.79 9.84
N GLU A 120 5.22 -15.54 10.75
CA GLU A 120 5.34 -16.29 12.01
C GLU A 120 4.36 -15.82 13.10
N ILE A 121 4.09 -16.68 14.10
CA ILE A 121 3.21 -16.37 15.24
C ILE A 121 3.69 -15.16 16.03
N ASP A 122 5.00 -15.07 16.26
CA ASP A 122 5.58 -13.96 17.01
C ASP A 122 5.43 -12.64 16.23
N LEU A 123 5.54 -12.70 14.90
CA LEU A 123 5.31 -11.55 14.03
C LEU A 123 3.87 -11.04 14.15
N ALA A 124 2.88 -11.94 14.13
CA ALA A 124 1.48 -11.58 14.32
C ALA A 124 1.21 -10.91 15.68
N ALA A 125 1.80 -11.46 16.75
CA ALA A 125 1.71 -10.91 18.10
C ALA A 125 2.30 -9.50 18.18
N ALA A 126 3.50 -9.30 17.60
CA ALA A 126 4.15 -8.01 17.54
C ALA A 126 3.35 -7.00 16.70
N TYR A 127 2.78 -7.40 15.56
CA TYR A 127 1.89 -6.53 14.79
C TYR A 127 0.68 -6.06 15.60
N PHE A 128 0.04 -6.98 16.30
CA PHE A 128 -1.12 -6.66 17.11
C PHE A 128 -0.78 -5.65 18.20
N LEU A 129 0.23 -5.94 19.03
CA LEU A 129 0.58 -5.08 20.16
C LEU A 129 1.22 -3.76 19.73
N ASN A 130 2.13 -3.78 18.76
CA ASN A 130 2.87 -2.58 18.39
C ASN A 130 2.13 -1.66 17.43
N TYR A 131 1.17 -2.17 16.66
CA TYR A 131 0.49 -1.37 15.63
C TYR A 131 -1.03 -1.35 15.82
N PHE A 132 -1.68 -2.51 15.78
CA PHE A 132 -3.15 -2.56 15.76
C PHE A 132 -3.77 -2.09 17.08
N SER A 133 -3.15 -2.43 18.21
CA SER A 133 -3.60 -2.02 19.54
C SER A 133 -3.38 -0.52 19.81
N LYS A 134 -2.46 0.12 19.08
CA LYS A 134 -2.10 1.55 19.22
C LYS A 134 -2.79 2.45 18.19
N SER A 135 -3.43 1.87 17.19
CA SER A 135 -4.16 2.56 16.14
C SER A 135 -5.47 3.15 16.65
N GLU A 136 -5.70 4.44 16.36
CA GLU A 136 -6.98 5.13 16.54
C GLU A 136 -7.99 4.73 15.46
N ALA A 137 -7.53 4.45 14.23
CA ALA A 137 -8.42 4.00 13.17
C ALA A 137 -9.04 2.62 13.46
N LEU A 138 -8.31 1.76 14.18
CA LEU A 138 -8.71 0.40 14.53
C LEU A 138 -9.22 0.25 15.97
N LYS A 139 -9.36 1.33 16.74
CA LYS A 139 -9.58 1.26 18.19
C LYS A 139 -10.82 0.48 18.62
N ASP A 140 -11.91 0.65 17.89
CA ASP A 140 -13.19 -0.01 18.17
C ASP A 140 -13.19 -1.48 17.70
N TYR A 141 -12.15 -1.91 16.98
CA TYR A 141 -12.03 -3.23 16.37
C TYR A 141 -10.93 -4.10 16.99
N ARG A 142 -10.18 -3.60 17.99
CA ARG A 142 -9.03 -4.30 18.58
C ARG A 142 -9.38 -5.70 19.08
N LEU A 143 -10.54 -5.86 19.72
CA LEU A 143 -11.00 -7.17 20.19
C LEU A 143 -11.26 -8.12 19.02
N ILE A 144 -11.96 -7.66 17.98
CA ILE A 144 -12.24 -8.47 16.78
C ILE A 144 -10.94 -8.90 16.10
N ILE A 145 -9.96 -8.00 16.01
CA ILE A 145 -8.64 -8.32 15.46
C ILE A 145 -7.96 -9.40 16.28
N PHE A 146 -7.97 -9.27 17.61
CA PHE A 146 -7.39 -10.25 18.52
C PHE A 146 -8.07 -11.63 18.37
N GLU A 147 -9.39 -11.68 18.43
CA GLU A 147 -10.18 -12.90 18.28
C GLU A 147 -9.98 -13.55 16.90
N ALA A 148 -9.77 -12.75 15.85
CA ALA A 148 -9.45 -13.26 14.52
C ALA A 148 -8.07 -13.92 14.49
N ILE A 149 -7.07 -13.33 15.16
CA ILE A 149 -5.72 -13.90 15.30
C ILE A 149 -5.79 -15.23 16.05
N GLU A 150 -6.49 -15.26 17.19
CA GLU A 150 -6.70 -16.49 17.96
C GLU A 150 -7.40 -17.55 17.12
N SER A 151 -8.50 -17.18 16.46
CA SER A 151 -9.27 -18.07 15.59
C SER A 151 -8.40 -18.69 14.51
N PHE A 152 -7.53 -17.90 13.87
CA PHE A 152 -6.62 -18.40 12.85
C PHE A 152 -5.64 -19.44 13.41
N TYR A 153 -5.03 -19.17 14.56
CA TYR A 153 -4.09 -20.10 15.19
C TYR A 153 -4.78 -21.33 15.80
N MET A 154 -6.08 -21.24 16.13
CA MET A 154 -6.91 -22.40 16.49
C MET A 154 -7.37 -23.22 15.28
N GLY A 155 -7.06 -22.80 14.04
CA GLY A 155 -7.48 -23.48 12.81
C GLY A 155 -8.93 -23.21 12.40
N LEU A 156 -9.48 -22.07 12.80
CA LEU A 156 -10.82 -21.57 12.45
C LEU A 156 -10.74 -20.55 11.30
N ASP A 157 -10.15 -20.95 10.18
CA ASP A 157 -9.75 -20.05 9.07
C ASP A 157 -10.91 -19.17 8.56
N HIS A 158 -12.10 -19.75 8.42
CA HIS A 158 -13.29 -19.03 7.96
C HIS A 158 -13.68 -17.89 8.90
N ALA A 159 -13.71 -18.16 10.22
CA ALA A 159 -14.08 -17.17 11.22
C ALA A 159 -13.04 -16.04 11.29
N ALA A 160 -11.75 -16.39 11.23
CA ALA A 160 -10.66 -15.43 11.22
C ALA A 160 -10.72 -14.50 9.98
N ILE A 161 -10.94 -15.06 8.79
CA ILE A 161 -10.99 -14.27 7.56
C ILE A 161 -12.24 -13.39 7.52
N MET A 162 -13.41 -13.95 7.81
CA MET A 162 -14.68 -13.21 7.73
C MET A 162 -14.77 -12.08 8.76
N SER A 163 -14.16 -12.23 9.93
CA SER A 163 -14.13 -11.17 10.95
C SER A 163 -13.24 -9.99 10.56
N LEU A 164 -12.14 -10.21 9.84
CA LEU A 164 -11.21 -9.13 9.47
C LEU A 164 -11.66 -8.29 8.27
N ILE A 165 -12.52 -8.80 7.39
CA ILE A 165 -13.04 -8.02 6.24
C ILE A 165 -13.80 -6.74 6.69
N PRO A 166 -14.81 -6.81 7.58
CA PRO A 166 -15.50 -5.61 8.06
C PRO A 166 -14.58 -4.71 8.89
N VAL A 167 -13.62 -5.28 9.62
CA VAL A 167 -12.60 -4.51 10.36
C VAL A 167 -11.74 -3.68 9.42
N PHE A 168 -11.28 -4.26 8.31
CA PHE A 168 -10.53 -3.53 7.30
C PHE A 168 -11.35 -2.37 6.71
N GLU A 169 -12.60 -2.62 6.32
CA GLU A 169 -13.47 -1.57 5.73
C GLU A 169 -13.78 -0.46 6.74
N GLY A 170 -14.07 -0.83 7.99
CA GLY A 170 -14.26 0.11 9.10
C GLY A 170 -12.99 0.91 9.40
N GLY A 171 -11.84 0.25 9.52
CA GLY A 171 -10.55 0.84 9.81
C GLY A 171 -10.09 1.82 8.72
N LEU A 172 -10.22 1.43 7.45
CA LEU A 172 -9.88 2.30 6.31
C LEU A 172 -10.77 3.56 6.30
N ARG A 173 -12.06 3.41 6.59
CA ARG A 173 -12.99 4.56 6.68
C ARG A 173 -12.61 5.48 7.83
N ASN A 174 -12.32 4.93 9.00
CA ASN A 174 -11.89 5.71 10.17
C ASN A 174 -10.59 6.49 9.86
N LEU A 175 -9.59 5.81 9.28
CA LEU A 175 -8.34 6.42 8.84
C LEU A 175 -8.58 7.59 7.87
N GLN A 176 -9.41 7.39 6.84
CA GLN A 176 -9.70 8.42 5.86
C GLN A 176 -10.39 9.63 6.48
N ASN A 177 -11.36 9.40 7.37
CA ASN A 177 -12.04 10.48 8.08
C ASN A 177 -11.08 11.23 9.01
N LEU A 178 -10.15 10.54 9.69
CA LEU A 178 -9.12 11.16 10.54
C LEU A 178 -8.17 12.07 9.73
N ILE A 179 -7.79 11.68 8.52
CA ILE A 179 -6.79 12.41 7.72
C ILE A 179 -7.42 13.53 6.86
N LEU A 180 -8.64 13.31 6.34
CA LEU A 180 -9.30 14.20 5.41
C LEU A 180 -10.38 15.09 6.04
N ASP A 181 -10.65 14.92 7.34
CA ASP A 181 -11.70 15.66 8.07
C ASP A 181 -13.09 15.51 7.43
N GLU A 182 -13.42 14.27 7.09
CA GLU A 182 -14.62 13.90 6.33
C GLU A 182 -15.70 13.28 7.23
N ASN A 183 -16.97 13.47 6.85
CA ASN A 183 -18.11 12.95 7.60
C ASN A 183 -18.18 11.41 7.63
N LYS A 184 -18.66 10.87 8.77
CA LYS A 184 -18.89 9.43 9.00
C LYS A 184 -20.13 8.93 8.24
N GLY A 185 -19.98 8.67 6.94
CA GLY A 185 -21.02 8.10 6.08
C GLY A 185 -20.69 6.71 5.54
N ASN A 186 -21.64 6.11 4.84
CA ASN A 186 -21.36 4.97 3.95
C ASN A 186 -20.60 5.47 2.72
N VAL A 187 -19.53 4.78 2.37
CA VAL A 187 -18.58 5.20 1.34
C VAL A 187 -18.52 4.11 0.27
N THR A 188 -18.67 4.48 -1.00
CA THR A 188 -18.52 3.50 -2.10
C THR A 188 -17.05 3.16 -2.35
N SER A 189 -16.76 2.04 -3.01
CA SER A 189 -15.40 1.65 -3.38
C SER A 189 -14.66 2.74 -4.18
N ALA A 190 -15.37 3.42 -5.09
CA ALA A 190 -14.83 4.54 -5.85
C ALA A 190 -14.42 5.72 -4.96
N VAL A 191 -15.18 6.00 -3.89
CA VAL A 191 -14.84 7.07 -2.95
C VAL A 191 -13.67 6.66 -2.06
N PHE A 192 -13.57 5.40 -1.63
CA PHE A 192 -12.39 4.89 -0.92
C PHE A 192 -11.10 5.05 -1.73
N GLU A 193 -11.13 4.66 -3.02
CA GLU A 193 -9.98 4.79 -3.91
C GLU A 193 -9.60 6.25 -4.15
N LYS A 194 -10.61 7.11 -4.36
CA LYS A 194 -10.42 8.56 -4.50
C LYS A 194 -9.75 9.15 -3.25
N ARG A 195 -10.24 8.81 -2.05
CA ARG A 195 -9.69 9.30 -0.78
C ARG A 195 -8.27 8.79 -0.53
N LEU A 196 -7.94 7.55 -0.89
CA LEU A 196 -6.54 7.07 -0.85
C LEU A 196 -5.64 7.89 -1.79
N ARG A 197 -6.13 8.24 -2.99
CA ARG A 197 -5.41 9.13 -3.91
C ARG A 197 -5.24 10.53 -3.33
N GLU A 198 -6.24 11.08 -2.65
CA GLU A 198 -6.15 12.39 -1.98
C GLU A 198 -5.14 12.38 -0.84
N ILE A 199 -5.11 11.33 -0.01
CA ILE A 199 -4.09 11.16 1.05
C ILE A 199 -2.69 11.10 0.45
N LEU A 200 -2.50 10.33 -0.63
CA LEU A 200 -1.24 10.29 -1.37
C LEU A 200 -0.83 11.68 -1.83
N LYS A 201 -1.71 12.41 -2.52
CA LYS A 201 -1.42 13.77 -3.01
C LYS A 201 -1.13 14.74 -1.87
N LYS A 202 -1.84 14.63 -0.74
CA LYS A 202 -1.60 15.45 0.47
C LYS A 202 -0.19 15.24 1.03
N TRP A 203 0.33 14.01 1.00
CA TRP A 203 1.69 13.70 1.45
C TRP A 203 2.76 14.11 0.44
N GLY A 204 2.55 13.79 -0.84
CA GLY A 204 3.46 14.18 -1.92
C GLY A 204 3.58 15.69 -2.09
N GLY A 205 2.46 16.41 -2.00
CA GLY A 205 2.40 17.87 -2.14
C GLY A 205 3.25 18.63 -1.12
N ARG A 206 3.47 18.08 0.08
CA ARG A 206 4.37 18.67 1.09
C ARG A 206 5.82 18.77 0.63
N ARG A 207 6.25 17.92 -0.32
CA ARG A 207 7.60 17.95 -0.89
C ARG A 207 7.79 19.06 -1.92
N VAL A 208 6.68 19.63 -2.39
CA VAL A 208 6.66 20.62 -3.48
C VAL A 208 5.84 21.85 -3.12
N SER A 209 5.65 22.14 -1.83
CA SER A 209 4.87 23.29 -1.34
C SER A 209 5.39 24.64 -1.84
N ASP A 210 6.68 24.69 -2.15
CA ASP A 210 7.37 25.92 -2.57
C ASP A 210 7.30 26.14 -4.10
N TYR A 211 6.60 25.26 -4.83
CA TYR A 211 6.47 25.33 -6.28
C TYR A 211 5.01 25.52 -6.67
N ASP A 212 4.74 26.57 -7.45
CA ASP A 212 3.44 26.88 -8.04
C ASP A 212 3.05 25.87 -9.14
N TRP A 213 4.03 25.14 -9.68
CA TRP A 213 3.81 24.08 -10.65
C TRP A 213 4.86 22.98 -10.59
N HIS A 214 4.42 21.74 -10.77
CA HIS A 214 5.27 20.56 -10.92
C HIS A 214 4.66 19.58 -11.93
N PRO A 215 5.41 18.54 -12.37
CA PRO A 215 4.89 17.52 -13.27
C PRO A 215 3.61 16.87 -12.73
N GLY A 216 2.61 16.74 -13.62
CA GLY A 216 1.29 16.18 -13.28
C GLY A 216 0.28 17.19 -12.73
N MET A 217 0.72 18.33 -12.18
CA MET A 217 -0.17 19.36 -11.65
C MET A 217 -1.08 19.93 -12.76
N HIS A 218 -2.39 19.96 -12.51
CA HIS A 218 -3.43 20.31 -13.50
C HIS A 218 -3.35 19.48 -14.81
N GLY A 219 -2.90 18.22 -14.69
CA GLY A 219 -2.71 17.28 -15.78
C GLY A 219 -3.54 16.02 -15.63
N ILE A 220 -2.99 14.91 -16.12
CA ILE A 220 -3.58 13.57 -15.97
C ILE A 220 -3.21 13.07 -14.57
N ASP A 221 -4.21 12.68 -13.76
CA ASP A 221 -4.03 12.20 -12.38
C ASP A 221 -2.93 11.13 -12.25
N GLY A 222 -2.80 10.24 -13.23
CA GLY A 222 -1.78 9.19 -13.23
C GLY A 222 -0.34 9.73 -13.22
N ILE A 223 -0.06 10.81 -13.96
CA ILE A 223 1.27 11.43 -14.01
C ILE A 223 1.60 12.06 -12.66
N GLU A 224 0.63 12.72 -12.03
CA GLU A 224 0.84 13.35 -10.72
C GLU A 224 1.10 12.31 -9.62
N VAL A 225 0.34 11.21 -9.64
CA VAL A 225 0.57 10.08 -8.72
C VAL A 225 1.98 9.52 -8.92
N ASP A 226 2.38 9.23 -10.16
CA ASP A 226 3.72 8.72 -10.43
C ASP A 226 4.81 9.70 -9.99
N PHE A 227 4.64 10.98 -10.31
CA PHE A 227 5.55 12.04 -9.84
C PHE A 227 5.72 12.01 -8.32
N TYR A 228 4.62 12.02 -7.55
CA TYR A 228 4.70 11.98 -6.09
C TYR A 228 5.34 10.71 -5.55
N THR A 229 5.08 9.55 -6.14
CA THR A 229 5.69 8.29 -5.69
C THR A 229 7.21 8.27 -5.91
N HIS A 230 7.73 9.02 -6.88
CA HIS A 230 9.19 9.11 -7.11
C HIS A 230 9.89 10.04 -6.12
N ILE A 231 9.22 11.08 -5.65
CA ILE A 231 9.81 12.09 -4.75
C ILE A 231 9.45 11.89 -3.28
N CYS A 232 8.46 11.04 -2.98
CA CYS A 232 7.96 10.79 -1.64
C CYS A 232 7.72 9.29 -1.39
N PRO A 233 8.62 8.61 -0.66
CA PRO A 233 8.46 7.19 -0.32
C PRO A 233 7.14 6.87 0.40
N GLN A 234 6.64 7.78 1.23
CA GLN A 234 5.34 7.62 1.90
C GLN A 234 4.19 7.58 0.89
N SER A 235 4.24 8.45 -0.13
CA SER A 235 3.26 8.44 -1.24
C SER A 235 3.34 7.16 -2.05
N ASP A 236 4.54 6.58 -2.21
CA ASP A 236 4.74 5.30 -2.88
C ASP A 236 4.09 4.13 -2.13
N VAL A 237 4.24 4.06 -0.81
CA VAL A 237 3.57 3.04 0.02
C VAL A 237 2.04 3.23 0.01
N ILE A 238 1.54 4.47 0.07
CA ILE A 238 0.09 4.74 -0.07
C ILE A 238 -0.42 4.31 -1.45
N ASN A 239 0.36 4.53 -2.51
CA ASN A 239 0.00 4.11 -3.86
C ASN A 239 -0.05 2.59 -3.99
N CYS A 240 0.92 1.89 -3.40
CA CYS A 240 0.93 0.44 -3.27
C CYS A 240 -0.39 -0.04 -2.61
N PHE A 241 -0.78 0.54 -1.48
CA PHE A 241 -2.05 0.22 -0.82
C PHE A 241 -3.25 0.42 -1.75
N ARG A 242 -3.29 1.57 -2.44
CA ARG A 242 -4.36 1.94 -3.38
C ARG A 242 -4.48 0.93 -4.53
N LEU A 243 -3.35 0.47 -5.08
CA LEU A 243 -3.32 -0.53 -6.15
C LEU A 243 -3.86 -1.88 -5.67
N PHE A 244 -3.47 -2.34 -4.48
CA PHE A 244 -4.03 -3.56 -3.89
C PHE A 244 -5.53 -3.44 -3.66
N PHE A 245 -5.97 -2.36 -3.02
CA PHE A 245 -7.38 -2.09 -2.77
C PHE A 245 -8.22 -2.16 -4.06
N LYS A 246 -7.77 -1.47 -5.11
CA LYS A 246 -8.50 -1.33 -6.38
C LYS A 246 -8.51 -2.61 -7.20
N ASN A 247 -7.38 -3.31 -7.31
CA ASN A 247 -7.21 -4.39 -8.28
C ASN A 247 -7.42 -5.79 -7.70
N VAL A 248 -7.50 -5.91 -6.36
CA VAL A 248 -7.70 -7.19 -5.68
C VAL A 248 -8.99 -7.14 -4.85
N LEU A 249 -9.00 -6.34 -3.79
CA LEU A 249 -10.05 -6.42 -2.77
C LEU A 249 -11.40 -5.86 -3.26
N TYR A 250 -11.41 -4.75 -3.99
CA TYR A 250 -12.63 -4.10 -4.52
C TYR A 250 -12.71 -4.14 -6.05
N LYS A 251 -11.98 -5.06 -6.69
CA LYS A 251 -12.14 -5.35 -8.11
C LYS A 251 -13.62 -5.73 -8.38
N PRO A 252 -14.29 -5.17 -9.40
CA PRO A 252 -15.59 -5.67 -9.84
C PRO A 252 -15.48 -7.17 -10.13
N SER A 253 -16.34 -7.98 -9.52
CA SER A 253 -16.32 -9.44 -9.69
C SER A 253 -16.98 -9.85 -11.00
N GLU A 254 -16.31 -10.69 -11.78
CA GLU A 254 -16.86 -11.35 -12.96
C GLU A 254 -17.18 -12.83 -12.66
N SER A 255 -18.03 -13.45 -13.49
CA SER A 255 -18.28 -14.89 -13.38
C SER A 255 -16.96 -15.64 -13.59
N HIS A 256 -16.50 -16.35 -12.56
CA HIS A 256 -15.26 -17.16 -12.50
C HIS A 256 -14.01 -16.46 -11.95
N ASP A 257 -14.13 -15.30 -11.29
CA ASP A 257 -13.02 -14.78 -10.51
C ASP A 257 -12.67 -15.73 -9.34
N GLU A 258 -11.49 -16.34 -9.39
CA GLU A 258 -10.88 -17.03 -8.24
C GLU A 258 -9.99 -16.03 -7.49
N GLY A 259 -10.35 -15.63 -6.27
CA GLY A 259 -9.47 -14.73 -5.54
C GLY A 259 -9.97 -14.15 -4.23
N PHE A 260 -9.03 -13.53 -3.52
CA PHE A 260 -9.25 -12.73 -2.33
C PHE A 260 -9.93 -11.39 -2.70
N ASN A 261 -11.25 -11.40 -2.84
CA ASN A 261 -12.07 -10.25 -3.23
C ASN A 261 -13.25 -10.05 -2.27
N ARG A 262 -13.52 -8.81 -1.86
CA ARG A 262 -14.54 -8.46 -0.85
C ARG A 262 -15.95 -8.88 -1.27
N HIS A 263 -16.31 -8.70 -2.53
CA HIS A 263 -17.64 -9.09 -3.03
C HIS A 263 -17.79 -10.61 -3.02
N LEU A 264 -16.78 -11.34 -3.49
CA LEU A 264 -16.79 -12.81 -3.47
C LEU A 264 -16.84 -13.38 -2.05
N ILE A 265 -16.09 -12.80 -1.12
CA ILE A 265 -16.05 -13.22 0.29
C ILE A 265 -17.41 -12.98 0.96
N LEU A 266 -17.95 -11.76 0.87
CA LEU A 266 -19.15 -11.38 1.61
C LEU A 266 -20.44 -11.97 1.04
N HIS A 267 -20.47 -12.23 -0.27
CA HIS A 267 -21.61 -12.89 -0.91
C HIS A 267 -21.42 -14.40 -1.07
N MET A 268 -20.31 -14.96 -0.54
CA MET A 268 -20.03 -16.40 -0.57
C MET A 268 -20.06 -16.99 -1.99
N LEU A 269 -19.62 -16.22 -2.99
CA LEU A 269 -19.73 -16.56 -4.41
C LEU A 269 -18.57 -17.44 -4.92
N GLY A 270 -17.58 -17.74 -4.07
CA GLY A 270 -16.46 -18.62 -4.40
C GLY A 270 -15.99 -19.43 -3.19
N ASN A 271 -15.80 -20.74 -3.35
CA ASN A 271 -15.45 -21.67 -2.26
C ASN A 271 -13.99 -21.58 -1.78
N ASN A 272 -13.16 -20.75 -2.40
CA ASN A 272 -11.72 -20.66 -2.12
C ASN A 272 -11.36 -19.52 -1.16
N PHE A 273 -12.35 -18.77 -0.62
CA PHE A 273 -12.06 -17.66 0.27
C PHE A 273 -11.45 -18.10 1.61
N SER A 274 -11.75 -19.33 2.05
CA SER A 274 -11.29 -19.92 3.31
C SER A 274 -9.85 -20.41 3.29
N ARG A 275 -9.12 -20.26 2.18
CA ARG A 275 -7.69 -20.57 2.12
C ARG A 275 -6.98 -19.84 3.26
N ALA A 276 -6.28 -20.56 4.13
CA ALA A 276 -5.66 -19.99 5.32
C ALA A 276 -4.72 -18.81 5.00
N THR A 277 -4.05 -18.80 3.84
CA THR A 277 -3.22 -17.67 3.39
C THR A 277 -4.00 -16.37 3.16
N ASN A 278 -5.32 -16.41 2.98
CA ASN A 278 -6.17 -15.22 2.91
C ASN A 278 -6.27 -14.48 4.25
N PHE A 279 -6.06 -15.16 5.37
CA PHE A 279 -5.87 -14.49 6.65
C PHE A 279 -4.65 -13.56 6.61
N TYR A 280 -3.51 -14.04 6.10
CA TYR A 280 -2.32 -13.20 5.96
C TYR A 280 -2.55 -12.05 4.98
N ARG A 281 -3.28 -12.25 3.89
CA ARG A 281 -3.62 -11.18 2.94
C ARG A 281 -4.40 -10.04 3.61
N ILE A 282 -5.47 -10.35 4.34
CA ILE A 282 -6.26 -9.31 5.04
C ILE A 282 -5.47 -8.70 6.21
N PHE A 283 -4.72 -9.52 6.94
CA PHE A 283 -3.88 -9.06 8.05
C PHE A 283 -2.83 -8.07 7.56
N LEU A 284 -2.10 -8.39 6.49
CA LEU A 284 -1.12 -7.50 5.87
C LEU A 284 -1.78 -6.23 5.32
N ALA A 285 -3.02 -6.30 4.82
CA ALA A 285 -3.75 -5.10 4.42
C ALA A 285 -4.03 -4.15 5.61
N LEU A 286 -4.27 -4.67 6.82
CA LEU A 286 -4.40 -3.84 8.03
C LEU A 286 -3.10 -3.10 8.36
N THR A 287 -1.93 -3.69 8.07
CA THR A 287 -0.64 -3.01 8.30
C THR A 287 -0.51 -1.72 7.48
N HIS A 288 -1.15 -1.65 6.30
CA HIS A 288 -1.15 -0.45 5.48
C HIS A 288 -2.01 0.65 6.10
N ILE A 289 -3.13 0.31 6.75
CA ILE A 289 -3.93 1.27 7.53
C ILE A 289 -3.05 1.89 8.62
N THR A 290 -2.35 1.06 9.39
CA THR A 290 -1.48 1.56 10.46
C THR A 290 -0.25 2.32 9.96
N PHE A 291 0.29 1.97 8.79
CA PHE A 291 1.35 2.76 8.16
C PHE A 291 0.88 4.16 7.78
N VAL A 292 -0.27 4.28 7.13
CA VAL A 292 -0.79 5.60 6.76
C VAL A 292 -1.14 6.41 8.01
N GLU A 293 -1.63 5.75 9.06
CA GLU A 293 -1.91 6.40 10.34
C GLU A 293 -0.65 6.91 11.04
N SER A 294 0.44 6.13 11.06
CA SER A 294 1.70 6.49 11.73
C SER A 294 2.36 7.73 11.15
N LEU A 295 1.99 8.13 9.93
CA LEU A 295 2.41 9.40 9.34
C LEU A 295 1.88 10.63 10.12
N SER A 296 0.81 10.47 10.89
CA SER A 296 0.19 11.56 11.68
C SER A 296 -0.08 11.21 13.14
N ASN A 297 -0.01 9.93 13.52
CA ASN A 297 -0.23 9.46 14.89
C ASN A 297 1.08 8.90 15.47
N GLN A 298 1.65 9.59 16.46
CA GLN A 298 2.90 9.19 17.12
C GLN A 298 2.76 7.94 18.00
N ASN A 299 1.53 7.51 18.34
CA ASN A 299 1.30 6.28 19.09
C ASN A 299 1.55 5.02 18.25
N VAL A 300 1.44 5.13 16.92
CA VAL A 300 1.73 4.04 16.00
C VAL A 300 3.17 4.21 15.49
N PRO A 301 4.08 3.25 15.74
CA PRO A 301 5.45 3.35 15.26
C PRO A 301 5.53 3.50 13.74
N PHE A 302 6.40 4.38 13.25
CA PHE A 302 6.67 4.49 11.81
C PHE A 302 7.64 3.41 11.30
N PHE A 303 8.55 2.95 12.15
CA PHE A 303 9.50 1.87 11.83
C PHE A 303 9.20 0.62 12.65
N TRP A 304 9.77 -0.51 12.25
CA TRP A 304 9.69 -1.76 13.02
C TRP A 304 10.39 -1.60 14.38
N PRO A 305 9.65 -1.67 15.52
CA PRO A 305 10.25 -1.53 16.84
C PRO A 305 10.94 -2.81 17.33
N GLY A 306 10.84 -3.92 16.58
CA GLY A 306 11.30 -5.22 17.04
C GLY A 306 10.27 -5.96 17.88
N TYR A 307 10.73 -7.03 18.51
CA TYR A 307 9.99 -7.81 19.49
C TYR A 307 10.34 -7.34 20.90
N ASP A 308 9.33 -7.04 21.69
CA ASP A 308 9.40 -6.73 23.13
C ASP A 308 8.89 -7.90 23.97
N ASP A 309 8.95 -7.77 25.29
CA ASP A 309 8.56 -8.85 26.20
C ASP A 309 7.05 -9.15 26.16
N GLU A 310 6.22 -8.13 25.96
CA GLU A 310 4.76 -8.30 25.82
C GLU A 310 4.41 -9.08 24.55
N SER A 311 5.02 -8.74 23.41
CA SER A 311 4.82 -9.47 22.14
C SER A 311 5.38 -10.87 22.17
N ARG A 312 6.48 -11.12 22.87
CA ARG A 312 6.95 -12.49 23.15
C ARG A 312 5.97 -13.28 24.00
N GLN A 313 5.40 -12.66 25.05
CA GLN A 313 4.43 -13.31 25.92
C GLN A 313 3.14 -13.66 25.15
N LEU A 314 2.63 -12.73 24.34
CA LEU A 314 1.48 -13.00 23.48
C LEU A 314 1.80 -14.07 22.43
N GLY A 315 2.98 -14.04 21.81
CA GLY A 315 3.42 -15.08 20.89
C GLY A 315 3.45 -16.47 21.54
N GLN A 316 3.92 -16.57 22.79
CA GLN A 316 3.87 -17.82 23.56
C GLN A 316 2.44 -18.30 23.83
N TYR A 317 1.53 -17.38 24.17
CA TYR A 317 0.11 -17.70 24.34
C TYR A 317 -0.49 -18.26 23.03
N LEU A 318 -0.27 -17.57 21.91
CA LEU A 318 -0.76 -17.99 20.59
C LEU A 318 -0.17 -19.34 20.15
N LYS A 319 1.11 -19.60 20.46
CA LYS A 319 1.74 -20.91 20.25
C LYS A 319 1.04 -22.01 21.06
N ARG A 320 0.75 -21.78 22.35
CA ARG A 320 0.07 -22.76 23.21
C ARG A 320 -1.31 -23.13 22.68
N ILE A 321 -2.13 -22.14 22.31
CA ILE A 321 -3.46 -22.42 21.73
C ILE A 321 -3.34 -23.17 20.40
N SER A 322 -2.36 -22.81 19.56
CA SER A 322 -2.11 -23.48 18.29
C SER A 322 -1.69 -24.94 18.49
N THR A 323 -0.89 -25.24 19.52
CA THR A 323 -0.49 -26.60 19.87
C THR A 323 -1.66 -27.42 20.40
N ILE A 324 -2.50 -26.84 21.26
CA ILE A 324 -3.71 -27.53 21.79
C ILE A 324 -4.67 -27.89 20.66
N MET A 325 -4.82 -26.99 19.69
CA MET A 325 -5.70 -27.16 18.54
C MET A 325 -5.01 -27.81 17.33
N ASP A 326 -3.80 -28.34 17.51
CA ASP A 326 -3.05 -28.96 16.44
C ASP A 326 -3.83 -30.16 15.87
N GLY A 327 -3.77 -30.34 14.56
CA GLY A 327 -4.52 -31.37 13.87
C GLY A 327 -6.02 -31.07 13.67
N ARG A 328 -6.59 -29.97 14.18
CA ARG A 328 -8.00 -29.60 13.93
C ARG A 328 -8.31 -29.51 12.43
N ARG A 329 -7.46 -28.84 11.65
CA ARG A 329 -7.61 -28.73 10.19
C ARG A 329 -7.64 -30.11 9.53
N ASN A 330 -6.79 -31.03 9.97
CA ASN A 330 -6.75 -32.41 9.47
C ASN A 330 -7.99 -33.22 9.89
N LEU A 331 -8.47 -33.03 11.12
CA LEU A 331 -9.69 -33.68 11.62
C LEU A 331 -10.92 -33.28 10.78
N ILE A 332 -11.07 -31.99 10.47
CA ILE A 332 -12.17 -31.51 9.62
C ILE A 332 -12.07 -32.06 8.20
N LYS A 333 -10.85 -32.11 7.62
CA LYS A 333 -10.65 -32.75 6.31
C LYS A 333 -11.12 -34.20 6.31
N ARG A 334 -10.89 -34.96 7.40
CA ARG A 334 -11.36 -36.35 7.53
C ARG A 334 -12.89 -36.47 7.59
N PHE A 335 -13.59 -35.46 8.10
CA PHE A 335 -15.06 -35.44 8.09
C PHE A 335 -15.66 -35.08 6.72
N GLY A 336 -14.82 -34.86 5.68
CA GLY A 336 -15.31 -34.55 4.34
C GLY A 336 -15.96 -33.16 4.24
N LEU A 337 -15.76 -32.29 5.23
CA LEU A 337 -16.30 -30.93 5.17
C LEU A 337 -15.55 -30.12 4.12
N PRO A 338 -16.23 -29.62 3.07
CA PRO A 338 -15.60 -28.83 2.01
C PRO A 338 -15.08 -27.49 2.56
N GLY A 339 -13.92 -27.02 2.09
CA GLY A 339 -13.37 -25.70 2.46
C GLY A 339 -11.95 -25.70 3.02
N TYR A 340 -11.38 -26.87 3.31
CA TYR A 340 -9.94 -27.04 3.62
C TYR A 340 -9.33 -27.95 2.54
N ARG A 341 -8.87 -27.37 1.42
CA ARG A 341 -8.02 -28.10 0.46
C ARG A 341 -6.56 -27.90 0.84
#